data_AF-A0A7J8Y8S4-F1
#
_entry.id   AF-A0A7J8Y8S4-F1
#
_cell.length_a   1.000
_cell.length_b   1.000
_cell.length_c   1.000
_cell.angle_alpha   90.00
_cell.angle_beta   90.00
_cell.angle_gamma   90.00
#
_symmetry.space_group_name_H-M   'P 1'
#
loop_
_entity.id
_entity.type
_entity.pdbx_description
1 polymer ?
#
loop_
_entity_poly.entity_id
_entity_poly.type
_entity_poly.pdbx_seq_one_letter_code
_entity_poly.pdbx_strand_id
1 'polypeptide(L)'
;MDRHCELLKEIQDSPTDINAIITRRRKDFTDEFFQYLNLVSETCDSLEDRDEVSRLAARCLSAVGTYDKTLEAVENLDSAQAKFDDLLNSPSVDVACEKIKSLAKGKELDSSLVLLINSAWASAKDSTTMKNEVKDIMYRLYKATKSSLKSMAPKEIKLLKHLLNITDPEERFSALATAFSPGNEHEAKDPHALYTTPKELHKWIKIMLDAYTLHKEETDIKEAKKMTQPVVIQRLFILKETIEEEYLDQTMAPRTEDKTELEEL
;
A
#
# COMPACT_ATOMS: atom_id res chain seq x y z
N MET A 1 22.40 -18.40 6.71
CA MET A 1 21.15 -18.73 7.40
C MET A 1 20.86 -17.73 8.51
N ASP A 2 21.71 -17.59 9.52
CA ASP A 2 21.45 -16.70 10.68
C ASP A 2 21.11 -15.24 10.31
N ARG A 3 21.85 -14.61 9.38
CA ARG A 3 21.58 -13.23 8.92
C ARG A 3 20.20 -13.06 8.27
N HIS A 4 19.72 -14.05 7.50
CA HIS A 4 18.40 -13.99 6.85
C HIS A 4 17.28 -14.26 7.86
N CYS A 5 17.49 -15.18 8.81
CA CYS A 5 16.58 -15.40 9.92
C CYS A 5 16.42 -14.14 10.78
N GLU A 6 17.53 -13.46 11.12
CA GLU A 6 17.52 -12.21 11.88
C GLU A 6 16.79 -11.09 11.13
N LEU A 7 17.04 -10.95 9.81
CA LEU A 7 16.33 -9.95 8.99
C LEU A 7 14.83 -10.25 8.92
N LEU A 8 14.44 -11.52 8.69
CA LEU A 8 13.05 -11.92 8.65
C LEU A 8 12.36 -11.63 10.00
N LYS A 9 13.00 -12.01 11.11
CA LYS A 9 12.47 -11.76 12.45
C LYS A 9 12.28 -10.27 12.72
N GLU A 10 13.25 -9.43 12.36
CA GLU A 10 13.14 -7.98 12.53
C GLU A 10 11.98 -7.38 11.72
N ILE A 11 11.74 -7.86 10.50
CA ILE A 11 10.61 -7.43 9.67
C ILE A 11 9.28 -7.86 10.30
N GLN A 12 9.21 -9.09 10.83
CA GLN A 12 8.02 -9.63 11.49
C GLN A 12 7.71 -8.92 12.81
N ASP A 13 8.73 -8.57 13.60
CA ASP A 13 8.58 -7.83 14.86
C ASP A 13 8.17 -6.37 14.64
N SER A 14 8.45 -5.80 13.45
CA SER A 14 8.16 -4.41 13.11
C SER A 14 7.55 -4.25 11.71
N PRO A 15 6.37 -4.84 11.43
CA PRO A 15 5.82 -4.97 10.08
C PRO A 15 5.39 -3.64 9.47
N THR A 16 5.22 -2.59 10.30
CA THR A 16 4.93 -1.24 9.80
C THR A 16 6.19 -0.46 9.45
N ASP A 17 7.37 -0.87 9.93
CA ASP A 17 8.62 -0.12 9.82
C ASP A 17 9.52 -0.60 8.68
N ILE A 18 9.00 -1.39 7.74
CA ILE A 18 9.73 -1.96 6.59
C ILE A 18 10.62 -0.94 5.88
N ASN A 19 10.09 0.26 5.60
CA ASN A 19 10.88 1.31 4.92
C ASN A 19 12.10 1.75 5.75
N ALA A 20 11.97 1.87 7.07
CA ALA A 20 13.08 2.22 7.94
C ALA A 20 14.10 1.07 8.06
N ILE A 21 13.62 -0.18 8.10
CA ILE A 21 14.48 -1.37 8.09
C ILE A 21 15.30 -1.43 6.80
N ILE A 22 14.67 -1.21 5.64
CA ILE A 22 15.35 -1.23 4.33
C ILE A 22 16.39 -0.12 4.25
N THR A 23 16.05 1.10 4.66
CA THR A 23 17.01 2.21 4.64
C THR A 23 18.31 1.87 5.40
N ARG A 24 18.20 1.14 6.50
CA ARG A 24 19.37 0.72 7.29
C ARG A 24 20.06 -0.54 6.76
N ARG A 25 19.27 -1.54 6.36
CA ARG A 25 19.74 -2.89 6.02
C ARG A 25 19.65 -3.18 4.53
N ARG A 26 19.62 -2.18 3.65
CA ARG A 26 19.43 -2.35 2.20
C ARG A 26 20.32 -3.44 1.62
N LYS A 27 21.59 -3.49 2.03
CA LYS A 27 22.59 -4.52 1.64
C LYS A 27 22.24 -5.97 2.00
N ASP A 28 21.27 -6.19 2.89
CA ASP A 28 20.81 -7.50 3.31
C ASP A 28 19.61 -7.99 2.45
N PHE A 29 18.92 -7.07 1.75
CA PHE A 29 17.83 -7.40 0.82
C PHE A 29 18.40 -7.77 -0.56
N THR A 30 18.86 -9.01 -0.67
CA THR A 30 19.53 -9.57 -1.86
C THR A 30 18.73 -10.71 -2.46
N ASP A 31 19.09 -11.18 -3.66
CA ASP A 31 18.53 -12.40 -4.25
C ASP A 31 18.53 -13.59 -3.26
N GLU A 32 19.61 -13.78 -2.51
CA GLU A 32 19.73 -14.85 -1.50
C GLU A 32 18.68 -14.72 -0.38
N PHE A 33 18.35 -13.50 0.04
CA PHE A 33 17.30 -13.28 1.03
C PHE A 33 15.92 -13.66 0.48
N PHE A 34 15.60 -13.29 -0.76
CA PHE A 34 14.33 -13.66 -1.37
C PHE A 34 14.25 -15.17 -1.70
N GLN A 35 15.39 -15.80 -2.02
CA GLN A 35 15.49 -17.26 -2.10
C GLN A 35 15.19 -17.92 -0.75
N TYR A 36 15.72 -17.36 0.33
CA TYR A 36 15.40 -17.82 1.68
C TYR A 36 13.90 -17.66 2.01
N LEU A 37 13.27 -16.53 1.65
CA LEU A 37 11.82 -16.37 1.83
C LEU A 37 10.99 -17.37 1.02
N ASN A 38 11.42 -17.72 -0.20
CA ASN A 38 10.80 -18.79 -0.98
C ASN A 38 10.89 -20.13 -0.26
N LEU A 39 12.07 -20.50 0.25
CA LEU A 39 12.26 -21.73 1.01
C LEU A 39 11.38 -21.76 2.26
N VAL A 40 11.29 -20.65 3.00
CA VAL A 40 10.40 -20.53 4.16
C VAL A 40 8.94 -20.76 3.75
N SER A 41 8.49 -20.15 2.65
CA SER A 41 7.14 -20.36 2.13
C SER A 41 6.90 -21.83 1.74
N GLU A 42 7.86 -22.49 1.11
CA GLU A 42 7.74 -23.92 0.75
C GLU A 42 7.64 -24.84 1.97
N THR A 43 8.21 -24.43 3.12
CA THR A 43 8.10 -25.17 4.38
C THR A 43 6.81 -24.91 5.16
N CYS A 44 5.98 -23.96 4.73
CA CYS A 44 4.71 -23.67 5.38
C CYS A 44 3.61 -24.66 4.96
N ASP A 45 2.99 -25.32 5.93
CA ASP A 45 1.95 -26.32 5.69
C ASP A 45 0.64 -25.68 5.19
N SER A 46 0.25 -24.55 5.78
CA SER A 46 -1.02 -23.88 5.44
C SER A 46 -0.87 -22.93 4.24
N LEU A 47 -1.98 -22.72 3.52
CA LEU A 47 -2.03 -21.70 2.45
C LEU A 47 -1.99 -20.28 3.01
N GLU A 48 -2.47 -20.09 4.25
CA GLU A 48 -2.47 -18.80 4.93
C GLU A 48 -1.05 -18.36 5.27
N ASP A 49 -0.26 -19.24 5.88
CA ASP A 49 1.16 -18.96 6.21
C ASP A 49 1.97 -18.67 4.94
N ARG A 50 1.73 -19.44 3.86
CA ARG A 50 2.35 -19.20 2.55
C ARG A 50 2.00 -17.82 1.99
N ASP A 51 0.74 -17.41 2.09
CA ASP A 51 0.30 -16.08 1.67
C ASP A 51 0.94 -14.97 2.51
N GLU A 52 1.06 -15.16 3.83
CA GLU A 52 1.70 -14.19 4.71
C GLU A 52 3.16 -13.93 4.30
N VAL A 53 3.91 -15.01 4.00
CA VAL A 53 5.30 -14.91 3.53
C VAL A 53 5.35 -14.22 2.16
N SER A 54 4.46 -14.57 1.22
CA SER A 54 4.38 -13.91 -0.08
C SER A 54 4.05 -12.41 0.04
N ARG A 55 3.13 -12.03 0.93
CA ARG A 55 2.78 -10.62 1.21
C ARG A 55 3.92 -9.86 1.86
N LEU A 56 4.66 -10.49 2.77
CA LEU A 56 5.87 -9.90 3.36
C LEU A 56 6.91 -9.65 2.28
N ALA A 57 7.19 -10.65 1.44
CA ALA A 57 8.17 -10.52 0.37
C ALA A 57 7.79 -9.44 -0.65
N ALA A 58 6.53 -9.38 -1.08
CA ALA A 58 6.04 -8.35 -1.99
C ALA A 58 6.22 -6.93 -1.40
N ARG A 59 5.97 -6.75 -0.10
CA ARG A 59 6.20 -5.47 0.60
C ARG A 59 7.69 -5.11 0.65
N CYS A 60 8.55 -6.07 0.98
CA CYS A 60 10.00 -5.87 1.00
C CYS A 60 10.52 -5.47 -0.38
N LEU A 61 10.09 -6.20 -1.42
CA LEU A 61 10.46 -5.93 -2.81
C LEU A 61 10.04 -4.52 -3.25
N SER A 62 8.79 -4.16 -2.99
CA SER A 62 8.23 -2.83 -3.29
C SER A 62 9.03 -1.70 -2.63
N ALA A 63 9.35 -1.87 -1.35
CA ALA A 63 10.08 -0.87 -0.61
C ALA A 63 11.57 -0.79 -1.00
N VAL A 64 12.19 -1.91 -1.38
CA VAL A 64 13.55 -1.95 -1.96
C VAL A 64 13.59 -1.18 -3.29
N GLY A 65 12.68 -1.49 -4.21
CA GLY A 65 12.61 -0.80 -5.50
C GLY A 65 12.36 0.70 -5.35
N THR A 66 11.49 1.10 -4.40
CA THR A 66 11.26 2.51 -4.09
C THR A 66 12.52 3.19 -3.55
N TYR A 67 13.25 2.53 -2.63
CA TYR A 67 14.49 3.04 -2.07
C TYR A 67 15.56 3.26 -3.15
N ASP A 68 15.81 2.25 -3.97
CA ASP A 68 16.86 2.30 -5.01
C ASP A 68 16.56 3.39 -6.05
N LYS A 69 15.33 3.43 -6.57
CA LYS A 69 14.91 4.47 -7.54
C LYS A 69 15.03 5.89 -6.96
N THR A 70 14.73 6.05 -5.67
CA THR A 70 14.84 7.35 -5.01
C THR A 70 16.30 7.78 -4.87
N LEU A 71 17.21 6.82 -4.62
CA LEU A 71 18.64 7.08 -4.50
C LEU A 71 19.28 7.45 -5.84
N GLU A 72 18.79 6.88 -6.95
CA GLU A 72 19.22 7.22 -8.31
C GLU A 72 18.73 8.61 -8.77
N ALA A 73 17.63 9.11 -8.18
CA ALA A 73 17.03 10.40 -8.53
C ALA A 73 17.71 11.59 -7.80
N VAL A 74 18.98 11.85 -8.14
CA VAL A 74 19.86 12.83 -7.46
C VAL A 74 19.28 14.26 -7.40
N GLU A 75 18.61 14.74 -8.45
CA GLU A 75 18.07 16.12 -8.51
C GLU A 75 16.99 16.40 -7.44
N ASN A 76 16.30 15.36 -6.95
CA ASN A 76 15.23 15.50 -5.96
C ASN A 76 15.74 15.50 -4.52
N LEU A 77 17.00 15.13 -4.28
CA LEU A 77 17.56 15.01 -2.92
C LEU A 77 17.85 16.38 -2.30
N ASP A 78 18.35 17.35 -3.06
CA ASP A 78 18.67 18.68 -2.52
C ASP A 78 17.41 19.44 -2.07
N SER A 79 16.34 19.40 -2.88
CA SER A 79 15.05 19.99 -2.51
C SER A 79 14.44 19.29 -1.30
N ALA A 80 14.49 17.95 -1.26
CA ALA A 80 14.01 17.17 -0.13
C ALA A 80 14.81 17.46 1.15
N GLN A 81 16.13 17.65 1.04
CA GLN A 81 16.99 18.01 2.16
C GLN A 81 16.62 19.38 2.72
N ALA A 82 16.44 20.39 1.86
CA ALA A 82 16.01 21.72 2.30
C ALA A 82 14.65 21.70 3.03
N LYS A 83 13.68 20.92 2.52
CA LYS A 83 12.40 20.71 3.21
C LYS A 83 12.59 20.01 4.55
N PHE A 84 13.45 19.00 4.62
CA PHE A 84 13.72 18.28 5.87
C PHE A 84 14.39 19.18 6.91
N ASP A 85 15.35 20.01 6.51
CA ASP A 85 16.00 20.98 7.39
C ASP A 85 14.99 22.02 7.90
N ASP A 86 14.06 22.49 7.07
CA ASP A 86 12.96 23.37 7.50
C ASP A 86 12.02 22.70 8.52
N LEU A 87 11.79 21.38 8.39
CA LEU A 87 11.04 20.62 9.40
C LEU A 87 11.80 20.58 10.73
N LEU A 88 13.10 20.27 10.70
CA LEU A 88 13.94 20.20 11.90
C LEU A 88 14.11 21.55 12.60
N ASN A 89 14.14 22.63 11.84
CA ASN A 89 14.24 24.01 12.37
C ASN A 89 12.89 24.58 12.84
N SER A 90 11.83 23.75 12.88
CA SER A 90 10.53 24.19 13.40
C SER A 90 10.61 24.54 14.88
N PRO A 91 9.87 25.55 15.35
CA PRO A 91 9.91 26.01 16.75
C PRO A 91 9.38 24.96 17.75
N SER A 92 8.60 23.98 17.28
CA SER A 92 8.19 22.82 18.08
C SER A 92 7.94 21.60 17.19
N VAL A 93 7.94 20.42 17.80
CA VAL A 93 7.60 19.15 17.14
C VAL A 93 6.15 19.14 16.63
N ASP A 94 5.22 19.81 17.32
CA ASP A 94 3.83 19.93 16.86
C ASP A 94 3.75 20.75 15.57
N VAL A 95 4.49 21.86 15.48
CA VAL A 95 4.57 22.68 14.26
C VAL A 95 5.20 21.88 13.12
N ALA A 96 6.27 21.12 13.38
CA ALA A 96 6.86 20.25 12.38
C ALA A 96 5.87 19.16 11.88
N CYS A 97 5.08 18.56 12.78
CA CYS A 97 4.05 17.59 12.41
C CYS A 97 2.95 18.22 11.53
N GLU A 98 2.52 19.46 11.82
CA GLU A 98 1.56 20.18 10.98
C GLU A 98 2.15 20.58 9.62
N LYS A 99 3.44 20.93 9.55
CA LYS A 99 4.14 21.14 8.28
C LYS A 99 4.13 19.87 7.43
N ILE A 100 4.42 18.69 8.00
CA ILE A 100 4.33 17.41 7.29
C ILE A 100 2.93 17.17 6.72
N LYS A 101 1.87 17.47 7.49
CA LYS A 101 0.49 17.37 6.99
C LYS A 101 0.22 18.34 5.84
N SER A 102 0.80 19.54 5.89
CA SER A 102 0.66 20.56 4.85
C SER A 102 1.37 20.16 3.56
N LEU A 103 2.60 19.64 3.66
CA LEU A 103 3.36 19.07 2.54
C LEU A 103 2.60 17.92 1.88
N ALA A 104 1.97 17.04 2.66
CA ALA A 104 1.14 15.97 2.13
C ALA A 104 -0.09 16.50 1.35
N LYS A 105 -0.78 17.52 1.88
CA LYS A 105 -1.91 18.17 1.17
C LYS A 105 -1.46 18.83 -0.13
N GLY A 106 -0.27 19.42 -0.14
CA GLY A 106 0.35 20.03 -1.31
C GLY A 106 0.93 19.05 -2.34
N LYS A 107 0.93 17.74 -2.04
CA LYS A 107 1.64 16.70 -2.82
C LYS A 107 3.16 16.91 -2.90
N GLU A 108 3.73 17.58 -1.89
CA GLU A 108 5.16 17.87 -1.77
C GLU A 108 5.88 16.93 -0.80
N LEU A 109 5.14 16.02 -0.15
CA LEU A 109 5.69 14.90 0.62
C LEU A 109 6.10 13.76 -0.33
N ASP A 110 7.11 14.03 -1.14
CA ASP A 110 7.64 13.14 -2.16
C ASP A 110 8.50 11.99 -1.58
N SER A 111 8.84 11.01 -2.42
CA SER A 111 9.62 9.82 -2.02
C SER A 111 10.99 10.17 -1.43
N SER A 112 11.65 11.23 -1.91
CA SER A 112 12.95 11.69 -1.41
C SER A 112 12.83 12.24 0.01
N LEU A 113 11.83 13.09 0.27
CA LEU A 113 11.57 13.58 1.63
C LEU A 113 11.16 12.45 2.59
N VAL A 114 10.31 11.53 2.13
CA VAL A 114 9.94 10.34 2.92
C VAL A 114 11.16 9.49 3.24
N LEU A 115 12.09 9.32 2.29
CA LEU A 115 13.34 8.59 2.49
C LEU A 115 14.21 9.25 3.57
N LEU A 116 14.39 10.57 3.53
CA LEU A 116 15.19 11.30 4.53
C LEU A 116 14.60 11.15 5.93
N ILE A 117 13.28 11.29 6.08
CA ILE A 117 12.60 11.13 7.38
C ILE A 117 12.75 9.70 7.89
N ASN A 118 12.59 8.69 7.04
CA ASN A 118 12.78 7.29 7.41
C ASN A 118 14.24 7.01 7.84
N SER A 119 15.20 7.58 7.12
CA SER A 119 16.64 7.47 7.43
C SER A 119 17.00 8.09 8.77
N ALA A 120 16.47 9.29 9.05
CA ALA A 120 16.69 9.99 10.31
C ALA A 120 16.10 9.20 11.49
N TRP A 121 14.87 8.68 11.34
CA TRP A 121 14.27 7.83 12.36
C TRP A 121 15.06 6.54 12.59
N ALA A 122 15.43 5.82 11.53
CA ALA A 122 16.22 4.60 11.64
C ALA A 122 17.55 4.85 12.39
N SER A 123 18.25 5.92 12.04
CA SER A 123 19.51 6.32 12.69
C SER A 123 19.31 6.70 14.16
N ALA A 124 18.24 7.43 14.48
CA ALA A 124 17.94 7.83 15.85
C ALA A 124 17.53 6.64 16.73
N LYS A 125 16.75 5.70 16.19
CA LYS A 125 16.31 4.48 16.89
C LYS A 125 17.51 3.68 17.39
N ASP A 126 18.48 3.43 16.51
CA ASP A 126 19.64 2.56 16.79
C ASP A 126 20.80 3.27 17.50
N SER A 127 20.80 4.61 17.51
CA SER A 127 21.84 5.36 18.19
C SER A 127 21.85 5.07 19.69
N THR A 128 22.99 4.64 20.24
CA THR A 128 23.18 4.48 21.68
C THR A 128 23.54 5.80 22.39
N THR A 129 23.85 6.85 21.62
CA THR A 129 24.36 8.13 22.11
C THR A 129 23.34 9.27 22.02
N MET A 130 22.32 9.15 21.16
CA MET A 130 21.24 10.13 21.07
C MET A 130 20.36 10.12 22.32
N LYS A 131 20.03 11.32 22.80
CA LYS A 131 19.09 11.52 23.91
C LYS A 131 17.69 11.05 23.53
N ASN A 132 16.92 10.59 24.52
CA ASN A 132 15.57 10.08 24.32
C ASN A 132 14.63 11.14 23.72
N GLU A 133 14.82 12.42 24.05
CA GLU A 133 14.05 13.53 23.51
C GLU A 133 14.25 13.66 21.99
N VAL A 134 15.48 13.47 21.50
CA VAL A 134 15.77 13.49 20.06
C VAL A 134 15.10 12.30 19.37
N LYS A 135 15.16 11.11 19.99
CA LYS A 135 14.49 9.92 19.48
C LYS A 135 12.97 10.10 19.41
N ASP A 136 12.37 10.69 20.43
CA ASP A 136 10.93 10.97 20.46
C ASP A 136 10.53 11.96 19.34
N ILE A 137 11.29 13.04 19.16
CA ILE A 137 11.04 14.00 18.07
C ILE A 137 11.10 13.28 16.72
N MET A 138 12.16 12.52 16.44
CA MET A 138 12.30 11.78 15.18
C MET A 138 11.16 10.77 14.99
N TYR A 139 10.76 10.06 16.06
CA TYR A 139 9.63 9.13 16.02
C TYR A 139 8.33 9.84 15.67
N ARG A 140 8.07 11.00 16.26
CA ARG A 140 6.85 11.78 16.02
C ARG A 140 6.78 12.30 14.59
N LEU A 141 7.88 12.80 14.03
CA LEU A 141 7.96 13.19 12.62
C LEU A 141 7.69 12.00 11.69
N TYR A 142 8.33 10.86 11.96
CA TYR A 142 8.10 9.62 11.23
C TYR A 142 6.63 9.16 11.27
N LYS A 143 6.01 9.19 12.45
CA LYS A 143 4.59 8.83 12.63
C LYS A 143 3.66 9.81 11.93
N ALA A 144 3.96 11.11 11.95
CA ALA A 144 3.23 12.12 11.21
C ALA A 144 3.31 11.85 9.70
N THR A 145 4.48 11.58 9.16
CA THR A 145 4.68 11.22 7.74
C THR A 145 3.86 10.00 7.35
N LYS A 146 3.95 8.91 8.14
CA LYS A 146 3.13 7.70 7.91
C LYS A 146 1.64 7.97 7.94
N SER A 147 1.17 8.77 8.90
CA SER A 147 -0.25 9.13 9.01
C SER A 147 -0.71 9.97 7.83
N SER A 148 0.09 10.94 7.41
CA SER A 148 -0.20 11.81 6.28
C SER A 148 -0.29 11.02 4.97
N LEU A 149 0.67 10.12 4.69
CA LEU A 149 0.63 9.24 3.52
C LEU A 149 -0.65 8.36 3.49
N LYS A 150 -1.06 7.82 4.64
CA LYS A 150 -2.32 7.05 4.75
C LYS A 150 -3.56 7.92 4.47
N SER A 151 -3.53 9.20 4.86
CA SER A 151 -4.65 10.11 4.66
C SER A 151 -4.80 10.59 3.21
N MET A 152 -3.69 10.63 2.45
CA MET A 152 -3.67 10.96 1.02
C MET A 152 -4.31 9.88 0.14
N ALA A 153 -4.47 8.67 0.66
CA ALA A 153 -5.05 7.56 -0.10
C ALA A 153 -6.51 7.90 -0.50
N PRO A 154 -6.86 7.79 -1.79
CA PRO A 154 -8.24 7.91 -2.26
C PRO A 154 -9.20 7.01 -1.49
N LYS A 155 -10.47 7.39 -1.43
CA LYS A 155 -11.50 6.60 -0.75
C LYS A 155 -11.62 5.19 -1.34
N GLU A 156 -11.36 5.02 -2.64
CA GLU A 156 -11.33 3.74 -3.34
C GLU A 156 -10.22 2.82 -2.80
N ILE A 157 -9.05 3.36 -2.45
CA ILE A 157 -7.98 2.57 -1.81
C ILE A 157 -8.40 2.07 -0.44
N LYS A 158 -9.11 2.92 0.33
CA LYS A 158 -9.64 2.55 1.64
C LYS A 158 -10.72 1.47 1.52
N LEU A 159 -11.59 1.60 0.53
CA LEU A 159 -12.62 0.61 0.21
C LEU A 159 -12.00 -0.72 -0.20
N LEU A 160 -11.02 -0.71 -1.11
CA LEU A 160 -10.33 -1.93 -1.53
C LEU A 160 -9.63 -2.63 -0.37
N LYS A 161 -8.99 -1.87 0.52
CA LYS A 161 -8.42 -2.45 1.74
C LYS A 161 -9.48 -3.16 2.59
N HIS A 162 -10.66 -2.58 2.72
CA HIS A 162 -11.77 -3.20 3.43
C HIS A 162 -12.25 -4.47 2.71
N LEU A 163 -12.58 -4.38 1.42
CA LEU A 163 -13.06 -5.52 0.61
C LEU A 163 -12.07 -6.70 0.60
N LEU A 164 -10.77 -6.42 0.45
CA LEU A 164 -9.74 -7.46 0.39
C LEU A 164 -9.50 -8.14 1.74
N ASN A 165 -9.84 -7.48 2.85
CA ASN A 165 -9.76 -8.05 4.19
C ASN A 165 -10.97 -8.95 4.53
N ILE A 166 -12.08 -8.86 3.79
CA ILE A 166 -13.22 -9.74 3.99
C ILE A 166 -12.86 -11.12 3.43
N THR A 167 -12.80 -12.12 4.30
CA THR A 167 -12.43 -13.49 3.93
C THR A 167 -13.54 -14.18 3.16
N ASP A 168 -14.78 -14.03 3.62
CA ASP A 168 -15.96 -14.64 3.01
C ASP A 168 -16.30 -13.98 1.66
N PRO A 169 -16.41 -14.76 0.57
CA PRO A 169 -16.73 -14.21 -0.75
C PRO A 169 -18.10 -13.53 -0.81
N GLU A 170 -19.14 -14.10 -0.18
CA GLU A 170 -20.50 -13.57 -0.23
C GLU A 170 -20.58 -12.24 0.52
N GLU A 171 -19.99 -12.15 1.71
CA GLU A 171 -19.87 -10.91 2.47
C GLU A 171 -19.10 -9.84 1.68
N ARG A 172 -18.05 -10.24 0.96
CA ARG A 172 -17.27 -9.31 0.12
C ARG A 172 -18.10 -8.75 -1.03
N PHE A 173 -18.85 -9.61 -1.73
CA PHE A 173 -19.72 -9.17 -2.82
C PHE A 173 -20.89 -8.32 -2.31
N SER A 174 -21.46 -8.66 -1.15
CA SER A 174 -22.46 -7.83 -0.49
C SER A 174 -21.92 -6.43 -0.13
N ALA A 175 -20.70 -6.35 0.41
CA ALA A 175 -20.03 -5.10 0.71
C ALA A 175 -19.70 -4.29 -0.57
N LEU A 176 -19.31 -4.97 -1.66
CA LEU A 176 -19.09 -4.36 -2.97
C LEU A 176 -20.38 -3.75 -3.54
N ALA A 177 -21.49 -4.50 -3.53
CA ALA A 177 -22.79 -4.02 -3.98
C ALA A 177 -23.28 -2.82 -3.18
N THR A 178 -23.09 -2.85 -1.85
CA THR A 178 -23.38 -1.73 -0.95
C THR A 178 -22.53 -0.50 -1.28
N ALA A 179 -21.26 -0.67 -1.61
CA ALA A 179 -20.38 0.44 -1.97
C ALA A 179 -20.78 1.13 -3.28
N PHE A 180 -21.43 0.41 -4.21
CA PHE A 180 -21.94 0.94 -5.49
C PHE A 180 -23.37 1.49 -5.41
N SER A 181 -24.11 1.15 -4.37
CA SER A 181 -25.48 1.61 -4.14
C SER A 181 -25.52 2.46 -2.87
N PRO A 182 -25.11 3.74 -2.92
CA PRO A 182 -25.40 4.63 -1.80
C PRO A 182 -26.92 4.63 -1.60
N GLY A 183 -27.38 4.18 -0.44
CA GLY A 183 -28.81 4.10 -0.14
C GLY A 183 -29.54 5.42 -0.43
N ASN A 184 -30.87 5.35 -0.57
CA ASN A 184 -31.71 6.51 -0.83
C ASN A 184 -31.36 7.69 0.10
N GLU A 185 -31.48 8.93 -0.40
CA GLU A 185 -31.12 10.16 0.34
C GLU A 185 -31.85 10.32 1.69
N HIS A 186 -32.88 9.51 1.95
CA HIS A 186 -33.69 9.50 3.17
C HIS A 186 -33.22 8.52 4.25
N GLU A 187 -32.29 7.61 3.97
CA GLU A 187 -31.68 6.78 5.01
C GLU A 187 -30.49 7.50 5.63
N ALA A 188 -30.35 7.40 6.95
CA ALA A 188 -29.20 7.95 7.66
C ALA A 188 -27.92 7.31 7.11
N LYS A 189 -27.22 8.03 6.23
CA LYS A 189 -25.95 7.58 5.65
C LYS A 189 -24.99 7.34 6.81
N ASP A 190 -24.49 6.12 6.93
CA ASP A 190 -23.38 5.83 7.84
C ASP A 190 -22.24 6.82 7.52
N PRO A 191 -21.82 7.68 8.46
CA PRO A 191 -20.72 8.63 8.25
C PRO A 191 -19.41 7.95 7.85
N HIS A 192 -19.29 6.64 8.04
CA HIS A 192 -18.12 5.83 7.71
C HIS A 192 -18.27 5.00 6.42
N ALA A 193 -19.43 4.99 5.77
CA ALA A 193 -19.62 4.19 4.56
C ALA A 193 -18.84 4.78 3.36
N LEU A 194 -18.00 3.93 2.75
CA LEU A 194 -17.12 4.29 1.63
C LEU A 194 -17.81 4.01 0.29
N TYR A 195 -18.61 4.95 -0.20
CA TYR A 195 -19.30 4.82 -1.48
C TYR A 195 -18.42 5.24 -2.68
N THR A 196 -18.53 4.51 -3.78
CA THR A 196 -17.86 4.82 -5.05
C THR A 196 -18.69 4.35 -6.25
N THR A 197 -18.19 4.58 -7.47
CA THR A 197 -18.81 4.05 -8.70
C THR A 197 -18.04 2.84 -9.20
N PRO A 198 -18.69 1.90 -9.93
CA PRO A 198 -18.00 0.78 -10.55
C PRO A 198 -16.79 1.20 -11.40
N LYS A 199 -16.94 2.26 -12.19
CA LYS A 199 -15.88 2.79 -13.07
C LYS A 199 -14.66 3.30 -12.28
N GLU A 200 -14.87 4.06 -11.21
CA GLU A 200 -13.76 4.59 -10.42
C GLU A 200 -13.05 3.47 -9.64
N LEU A 201 -13.79 2.53 -9.04
CA LEU A 201 -13.18 1.41 -8.34
C LEU A 201 -12.37 0.52 -9.29
N HIS A 202 -12.93 0.21 -10.46
CA HIS A 202 -12.26 -0.55 -11.52
C HIS A 202 -10.96 0.09 -11.98
N LYS A 203 -10.97 1.41 -12.22
CA LYS A 203 -9.78 2.18 -12.58
C LYS A 203 -8.68 2.03 -11.52
N TRP A 204 -9.00 2.15 -10.24
CA TRP A 204 -8.02 1.98 -9.16
C TRP A 204 -7.51 0.54 -9.03
N ILE A 205 -8.37 -0.46 -9.25
CA ILE A 205 -7.96 -1.87 -9.30
C ILE A 205 -6.96 -2.09 -10.45
N LYS A 206 -7.25 -1.58 -11.65
CA LYS A 206 -6.32 -1.67 -12.81
C LYS A 206 -4.98 -1.01 -12.51
N ILE A 207 -4.99 0.22 -12.00
CA ILE A 207 -3.75 0.93 -11.60
C ILE A 207 -2.92 0.08 -10.62
N MET A 208 -3.57 -0.57 -9.64
CA MET A 208 -2.87 -1.42 -8.68
C MET A 208 -2.29 -2.71 -9.29
N LEU A 209 -3.05 -3.36 -10.18
CA LEU A 209 -2.59 -4.57 -10.87
C LEU A 209 -1.44 -4.26 -11.85
N ASP A 210 -1.54 -3.15 -12.58
CA ASP A 210 -0.51 -2.68 -13.50
C ASP A 210 0.77 -2.32 -12.72
N ALA A 211 0.64 -1.59 -11.60
CA ALA A 211 1.76 -1.26 -10.73
C ALA A 211 2.43 -2.51 -10.12
N TYR A 212 1.65 -3.51 -9.72
CA TYR A 212 2.18 -4.78 -9.22
C TYR A 212 2.97 -5.53 -10.30
N THR A 213 2.43 -5.60 -11.51
CA THR A 213 3.06 -6.29 -12.64
C THR A 213 4.34 -5.57 -13.07
N LEU A 214 4.28 -4.25 -13.23
CA LEU A 214 5.45 -3.42 -13.54
C LEU A 214 6.55 -3.59 -12.50
N HIS A 215 6.21 -3.57 -11.20
CA HIS A 215 7.20 -3.76 -10.14
C HIS A 215 7.83 -5.15 -10.17
N LYS A 216 7.05 -6.19 -10.51
CA LYS A 216 7.55 -7.55 -10.67
C LYS A 216 8.46 -7.69 -11.90
N GLU A 217 8.22 -6.93 -12.95
CA GLU A 217 9.04 -6.95 -14.17
C GLU A 217 10.33 -6.16 -14.02
N GLU A 218 10.25 -4.95 -13.46
CA GLU A 218 11.38 -4.02 -13.28
C GLU A 218 12.39 -4.45 -12.22
N THR A 219 11.99 -5.27 -11.24
CA THR A 219 12.93 -5.70 -10.21
C THR A 219 14.05 -6.56 -10.79
N ASP A 220 15.31 -6.28 -10.43
CA ASP A 220 16.44 -7.14 -10.79
C ASP A 220 16.53 -8.41 -9.95
N ILE A 221 15.72 -8.51 -8.89
CA ILE A 221 15.74 -9.63 -7.94
C ILE A 221 15.00 -10.82 -8.58
N LYS A 222 15.76 -11.75 -9.17
CA LYS A 222 15.20 -12.88 -9.94
C LYS A 222 14.33 -13.79 -9.08
N GLU A 223 14.75 -14.02 -7.84
CA GLU A 223 14.04 -14.91 -6.92
C GLU A 223 12.71 -14.31 -6.45
N ALA A 224 12.62 -12.98 -6.38
CA ALA A 224 11.37 -12.29 -6.09
C ALA A 224 10.33 -12.47 -7.23
N LYS A 225 10.76 -12.67 -8.48
CA LYS A 225 9.86 -12.94 -9.61
C LYS A 225 9.23 -14.34 -9.56
N LYS A 226 9.94 -15.30 -8.95
CA LYS A 226 9.50 -16.70 -8.84
C LYS A 226 8.51 -16.92 -7.68
N MET A 227 8.41 -15.97 -6.75
CA MET A 227 7.52 -16.11 -5.60
C MET A 227 6.06 -16.22 -6.04
N THR A 228 5.31 -17.08 -5.36
CA THR A 228 3.87 -17.23 -5.57
C THR A 228 3.16 -15.91 -5.37
N GLN A 229 2.26 -15.58 -6.31
CA GLN A 229 1.47 -14.36 -6.24
C GLN A 229 0.63 -14.35 -4.94
N PRO A 230 0.69 -13.27 -4.14
CA PRO A 230 -0.13 -13.15 -2.95
C PRO A 230 -1.64 -13.30 -3.26
N VAL A 231 -2.38 -13.97 -2.39
CA VAL A 231 -3.84 -14.14 -2.44
C VAL A 231 -4.54 -12.80 -2.57
N VAL A 232 -4.02 -11.73 -1.95
CA VAL A 232 -4.57 -10.38 -2.10
C VAL A 232 -4.58 -9.88 -3.55
N ILE A 233 -3.59 -10.26 -4.37
CA ILE A 233 -3.56 -9.89 -5.79
C ILE A 233 -4.55 -10.74 -6.58
N GLN A 234 -4.70 -12.03 -6.25
CA GLN A 234 -5.73 -12.88 -6.86
C GLN A 234 -7.14 -12.36 -6.57
N ARG A 235 -7.40 -11.95 -5.32
CA ARG A 235 -8.66 -11.31 -4.92
C ARG A 235 -8.91 -9.99 -5.68
N LEU A 236 -7.86 -9.22 -5.99
CA LEU A 236 -7.98 -8.02 -6.83
C LEU A 236 -8.37 -8.37 -8.28
N PHE A 237 -7.83 -9.45 -8.85
CA PHE A 237 -8.25 -9.93 -10.18
C PHE A 237 -9.73 -10.32 -10.19
N ILE A 238 -10.18 -11.10 -9.21
CA ILE A 238 -11.59 -11.50 -9.08
C ILE A 238 -12.48 -10.26 -8.98
N LEU A 239 -12.14 -9.29 -8.11
CA LEU A 239 -12.90 -8.05 -8.00
C LEU A 239 -12.94 -7.26 -9.31
N LYS A 240 -11.84 -7.24 -10.06
CA LYS A 240 -11.78 -6.58 -11.38
C LYS A 240 -12.76 -7.24 -12.35
N GLU A 241 -12.69 -8.56 -12.48
CA GLU A 241 -13.53 -9.35 -13.39
C GLU A 241 -15.02 -9.20 -13.02
N THR A 242 -15.37 -9.33 -11.74
CA THR A 242 -16.74 -9.11 -11.27
C THR A 242 -17.26 -7.72 -11.62
N ILE A 243 -16.44 -6.67 -11.45
CA ILE A 243 -16.87 -5.30 -11.81
C ILE A 243 -17.05 -5.15 -13.33
N GLU A 244 -16.17 -5.75 -14.13
CA GLU A 244 -16.28 -5.76 -15.59
C GLU A 244 -17.59 -6.44 -16.03
N GLU A 245 -17.81 -7.67 -15.58
CA GLU A 245 -18.93 -8.52 -16.01
C GLU A 245 -20.29 -8.02 -15.48
N GLU A 246 -20.39 -7.66 -14.21
CA GLU A 246 -21.67 -7.36 -13.57
C GLU A 246 -22.08 -5.88 -13.67
N TYR A 247 -21.13 -4.96 -13.78
CA TYR A 247 -21.40 -3.53 -13.65
C TYR A 247 -20.97 -2.66 -14.83
N LEU A 248 -20.05 -3.12 -15.68
CA LEU A 248 -19.56 -2.34 -16.83
C LEU A 248 -20.09 -2.89 -18.16
N ASP A 249 -20.08 -4.20 -18.36
CA ASP A 249 -20.52 -4.85 -19.61
C ASP A 249 -22.04 -4.75 -19.84
N GLN A 250 -22.83 -4.69 -18.77
CA GLN A 250 -24.29 -4.50 -18.85
C GLN A 250 -24.72 -3.12 -19.37
N THR A 251 -23.80 -2.16 -19.48
CA THR A 251 -24.09 -0.82 -20.04
C THR A 251 -24.19 -0.81 -21.58
N MET A 252 -23.88 -1.93 -22.26
CA MET A 252 -23.92 -2.04 -23.73
C MET A 252 -25.08 -2.89 -24.29
N ALA A 253 -25.95 -3.47 -23.45
CA ALA A 253 -27.15 -4.13 -23.94
C ALA A 253 -28.30 -3.10 -24.09
N PRO A 254 -28.85 -2.87 -25.30
CA PRO A 254 -30.10 -2.13 -25.41
C PRO A 254 -31.18 -2.92 -24.66
N ARG A 255 -31.85 -2.25 -23.71
CA ARG A 255 -33.10 -2.74 -23.15
C ARG A 255 -34.02 -3.02 -24.33
N THR A 256 -34.25 -4.29 -24.62
CA THR A 256 -35.31 -4.71 -25.51
C THR A 256 -36.60 -4.34 -24.81
N GLU A 257 -37.17 -3.21 -25.21
CA GLU A 257 -38.54 -2.88 -24.88
C GLU A 257 -39.41 -4.01 -25.45
N ASP A 258 -40.02 -4.77 -24.54
CA ASP A 258 -41.13 -5.65 -24.84
C ASP A 258 -42.20 -4.84 -25.58
N LYS A 259 -42.24 -4.99 -26.91
CA LYS A 259 -43.44 -4.72 -27.68
C LYS A 259 -44.36 -5.90 -27.46
N THR A 260 -45.20 -5.83 -26.45
CA THR A 260 -46.42 -6.64 -26.40
C THR A 260 -47.31 -6.16 -27.55
N GLU A 261 -47.28 -6.89 -28.65
CA GLU A 261 -48.29 -6.83 -29.70
C GLU A 261 -49.65 -7.17 -29.07
N LEU A 262 -50.55 -6.19 -29.08
CA LEU A 262 -51.99 -6.37 -28.85
C LEU A 262 -52.67 -6.42 -30.21
N GLU A 263 -52.78 -7.62 -30.75
CA GLU A 263 -53.62 -8.07 -31.87
C GLU A 263 -54.03 -9.51 -31.48
N GLU A 264 -55.29 -9.96 -31.38
CA GLU A 264 -56.62 -9.50 -31.77
C GLU A 264 -57.66 -10.17 -30.84
N LEU A 265 -58.74 -9.46 -30.50
CA LEU A 265 -60.17 -9.88 -30.57
C LEU A 265 -61.10 -8.78 -30.05
#